data_AF-A0A8T0UQA4-F1
#
_entry.id   AF-A0A8T0UQA4-F1
#
_cell.length_a   1.000
_cell.length_b   1.000
_cell.length_c   1.000
_cell.angle_alpha   90.00
_cell.angle_beta   90.00
_cell.angle_gamma   90.00
#
_symmetry.space_group_name_H-M   'P 1'
#
loop_
_entity.id
_entity.type
_entity.pdbx_description
1 polymer ?
#
loop_
_entity_poly.entity_id
_entity_poly.type
_entity_poly.pdbx_seq_one_letter_code
_entity_poly.pdbx_strand_id
1 'polypeptide(L)'
;MNPANSEAAAAEKARHKDKKQKRKKRKDAIEDNCGAAAAEEGTPHEKKKQKQRKDGGEWEEKPTVSIAVAGSIIDNAQSLELATMLAGQIARTATVFRIDEVVVFDSTPASENGGTGDGEESGARFLVRILEYLETPQYLRRRLFPMHKNLKFVGLLPPLDAPHHVRKHEWSEFREGVTLEGDRSKGTLVDVGLNKNVLVEQILEPGKRVTVAMGTNRDLTTACVRKVVPPSTPQGRDGILLGL
;
A
#
# COMPACT_ATOMS: atom_id res chain seq x y z
N MET A 1 -58.53 -20.04 39.28
CA MET A 1 -58.07 -19.16 38.18
C MET A 1 -57.09 -18.16 38.79
N ASN A 2 -55.79 -18.36 38.56
CA ASN A 2 -54.73 -17.68 39.33
C ASN A 2 -54.39 -16.30 38.73
N PRO A 3 -54.33 -15.23 39.55
CA PRO A 3 -54.05 -13.86 39.08
C PRO A 3 -52.54 -13.57 38.87
N ALA A 4 -51.64 -14.54 39.03
CA ALA A 4 -50.19 -14.32 39.01
C ALA A 4 -49.54 -14.22 37.61
N ASN A 5 -50.30 -14.39 36.51
CA ASN A 5 -49.75 -14.43 35.15
C ASN A 5 -50.03 -13.19 34.28
N SER A 6 -50.74 -12.18 34.81
CA SER A 6 -50.99 -10.91 34.11
C SER A 6 -49.95 -9.83 34.45
N GLU A 7 -49.30 -9.92 35.61
CA GLU A 7 -48.37 -8.91 36.12
C GLU A 7 -46.98 -8.99 35.46
N ALA A 8 -46.51 -10.21 35.15
CA ALA A 8 -45.23 -10.43 34.47
C ALA A 8 -45.24 -9.93 33.01
N ALA A 9 -46.36 -10.09 32.29
CA ALA A 9 -46.51 -9.63 30.91
C ALA A 9 -46.65 -8.11 30.79
N ALA A 10 -47.14 -7.43 31.83
CA ALA A 10 -47.20 -5.97 31.89
C ALA A 10 -45.82 -5.34 32.14
N ALA A 11 -45.00 -5.96 32.99
CA ALA A 11 -43.65 -5.49 33.31
C ALA A 11 -42.67 -5.58 32.12
N GLU A 12 -42.78 -6.60 31.27
CA GLU A 12 -41.92 -6.76 30.10
C GLU A 12 -42.25 -5.74 28.99
N LYS A 13 -43.54 -5.47 28.76
CA LYS A 13 -44.00 -4.44 27.81
C LYS A 13 -43.61 -3.02 28.23
N ALA A 14 -43.58 -2.73 29.54
CA ALA A 14 -43.09 -1.46 30.07
C ALA A 14 -41.59 -1.26 29.80
N ARG A 15 -40.76 -2.28 30.06
CA ARG A 15 -39.31 -2.24 29.79
C ARG A 15 -38.96 -2.09 28.31
N HIS A 16 -39.74 -2.69 27.41
CA HIS A 16 -39.52 -2.54 25.97
C HIS A 16 -39.96 -1.16 25.44
N LYS A 17 -40.98 -0.52 26.03
CA LYS A 17 -41.37 0.86 25.71
C LYS A 17 -40.31 1.87 26.13
N ASP A 18 -39.75 1.73 27.34
CA ASP A 18 -38.69 2.63 27.84
C ASP A 18 -37.40 2.54 27.01
N LYS A 19 -37.01 1.34 26.59
CA LYS A 19 -35.81 1.15 25.74
C LYS A 19 -35.99 1.74 24.34
N LYS A 20 -37.22 1.74 23.80
CA LYS A 20 -37.57 2.37 22.51
C LYS A 20 -37.63 3.90 22.61
N GLN A 21 -38.18 4.45 23.70
CA GLN A 21 -38.17 5.90 23.94
C GLN A 21 -36.75 6.44 24.17
N LYS A 22 -35.88 5.70 24.89
CA LYS A 22 -34.48 6.10 25.11
C LYS A 22 -33.63 6.08 23.83
N ARG A 23 -33.92 5.18 22.88
CA ARG A 23 -33.29 5.16 21.54
C ARG A 23 -33.80 6.28 20.64
N LYS A 24 -35.08 6.66 20.73
CA LYS A 24 -35.65 7.80 19.99
C LYS A 24 -35.08 9.13 20.50
N LYS A 25 -35.05 9.34 21.82
CA LYS A 25 -34.49 10.56 22.45
C LYS A 25 -32.99 10.77 22.18
N ARG A 26 -32.22 9.68 21.97
CA ARG A 26 -30.81 9.76 21.54
C ARG A 26 -30.63 10.04 20.05
N LYS A 27 -31.62 9.73 19.21
CA LYS A 27 -31.56 9.98 17.77
C LYS A 27 -31.97 11.43 17.46
N ASP A 28 -33.01 11.92 18.15
CA ASP A 28 -33.48 13.30 18.06
C ASP A 28 -32.40 14.30 18.57
N ALA A 29 -31.63 13.93 19.61
CA ALA A 29 -30.53 14.77 20.12
C ALA A 29 -29.26 14.81 19.25
N ILE A 30 -29.13 13.91 18.26
CA ILE A 30 -27.99 13.89 17.33
C ILE A 30 -28.35 14.62 16.02
N GLU A 31 -29.63 14.68 15.66
CA GLU A 31 -30.10 15.37 14.45
C GLU A 31 -30.29 16.90 14.67
N ASP A 32 -30.37 17.38 15.92
CA ASP A 32 -30.59 18.81 16.26
C ASP A 32 -29.32 19.68 16.39
N ASN A 33 -28.11 19.14 16.15
CA ASN A 33 -26.86 19.91 16.32
C ASN A 33 -26.11 20.22 15.01
N CYS A 34 -26.85 20.45 13.93
CA CYS A 34 -26.32 21.02 12.69
C CYS A 34 -27.25 22.14 12.19
N GLY A 35 -26.97 23.39 12.56
CA GLY A 35 -27.56 24.55 11.88
C GLY A 35 -27.76 25.82 12.71
N ALA A 36 -26.84 26.78 12.51
CA ALA A 36 -27.00 28.24 12.56
C ALA A 36 -27.08 28.99 13.91
N ALA A 37 -26.09 29.88 14.13
CA ALA A 37 -26.33 31.33 14.20
C ALA A 37 -25.00 32.13 14.18
N ALA A 38 -24.97 33.19 13.37
CA ALA A 38 -23.92 34.22 13.30
C ALA A 38 -24.52 35.57 13.72
N ALA A 39 -23.77 36.38 14.50
CA ALA A 39 -23.69 37.86 14.58
C ALA A 39 -22.92 38.27 15.86
N GLU A 40 -21.66 38.77 15.79
CA GLU A 40 -21.18 40.18 15.88
C GLU A 40 -21.32 40.77 17.31
N GLU A 41 -20.31 41.31 18.02
CA GLU A 41 -19.31 42.35 17.68
C GLU A 41 -17.98 42.25 18.48
N GLY A 42 -16.88 42.81 17.94
CA GLY A 42 -15.69 43.26 18.70
C GLY A 42 -14.31 43.08 18.05
N THR A 43 -13.88 44.02 17.19
CA THR A 43 -12.56 44.17 16.49
C THR A 43 -11.34 44.36 17.43
N PRO A 44 -10.03 44.43 16.99
CA PRO A 44 -9.46 44.42 15.61
C PRO A 44 -8.18 43.55 15.43
N HIS A 45 -7.96 42.86 14.30
CA HIS A 45 -6.58 42.50 13.90
C HIS A 45 -6.37 42.36 12.38
N GLU A 46 -5.54 43.27 11.87
CA GLU A 46 -4.57 43.16 10.77
C GLU A 46 -4.94 42.46 9.45
N LYS A 47 -4.93 43.29 8.40
CA LYS A 47 -4.86 42.94 6.98
C LYS A 47 -3.75 41.89 6.71
N LYS A 48 -4.12 40.62 6.54
CA LYS A 48 -3.25 39.64 5.87
C LYS A 48 -3.68 39.46 4.41
N LYS A 49 -2.86 40.05 3.54
CA LYS A 49 -2.78 39.82 2.09
C LYS A 49 -3.01 38.35 1.75
N GLN A 50 -3.94 38.07 0.84
CA GLN A 50 -3.97 36.84 0.07
C GLN A 50 -2.63 36.67 -0.64
N LYS A 51 -1.75 35.84 -0.07
CA LYS A 51 -0.57 35.36 -0.75
C LYS A 51 -1.05 34.23 -1.65
N GLN A 52 -1.28 34.52 -2.93
CA GLN A 52 -1.19 33.52 -3.98
C GLN A 52 0.14 32.78 -3.76
N ARG A 53 0.07 31.53 -3.27
CA ARG A 53 1.23 30.66 -3.24
C ARG A 53 1.48 30.34 -4.71
N LYS A 54 2.49 31.01 -5.27
CA LYS A 54 3.12 30.55 -6.51
C LYS A 54 3.58 29.12 -6.24
N ASP A 55 2.93 28.15 -6.87
CA ASP A 55 3.41 26.77 -6.96
C ASP A 55 4.65 26.80 -7.87
N GLY A 56 5.77 27.17 -7.25
CA GLY A 56 7.10 27.18 -7.83
C GLY A 56 8.08 26.89 -6.71
N GLY A 57 7.86 25.77 -6.01
CA GLY A 57 8.83 25.23 -5.09
C GLY A 57 9.85 24.43 -5.89
N GLU A 58 11.10 24.88 -5.91
CA GLU A 58 12.23 24.02 -6.20
C GLU A 58 12.17 22.85 -5.21
N TRP A 59 12.03 21.64 -5.74
CA TRP A 59 12.00 20.41 -4.96
C TRP A 59 13.45 20.14 -4.54
N GLU A 60 13.76 20.20 -3.25
CA GLU A 60 15.02 19.63 -2.75
C GLU A 60 15.00 18.13 -3.03
N GLU A 61 15.73 17.70 -4.05
CA GLU A 61 15.97 16.29 -4.31
C GLU A 61 16.69 15.70 -3.09
N LYS A 62 15.98 14.85 -2.34
CA LYS A 62 16.58 14.13 -1.23
C LYS A 62 17.67 13.20 -1.80
N PRO A 63 18.85 13.13 -1.17
CA PRO A 63 19.88 12.21 -1.62
C PRO A 63 19.37 10.77 -1.51
N THR A 64 19.61 9.97 -2.54
CA THR A 64 19.34 8.53 -2.55
C THR A 64 20.43 7.79 -1.78
N VAL A 65 20.06 6.73 -1.06
CA VAL A 65 21.00 5.88 -0.33
C VAL A 65 20.94 4.47 -0.90
N SER A 66 22.09 3.99 -1.40
CA SER A 66 22.25 2.62 -1.91
C SER A 66 23.14 1.81 -0.97
N ILE A 67 22.85 0.52 -0.81
CA ILE A 67 23.71 -0.45 -0.10
C ILE A 67 24.17 -1.55 -1.06
N ALA A 68 25.41 -2.01 -0.90
CA ALA A 68 25.94 -3.14 -1.66
C ALA A 68 26.08 -4.37 -0.75
N VAL A 69 25.56 -5.53 -1.20
CA VAL A 69 25.59 -6.79 -0.45
C VAL A 69 26.17 -7.90 -1.32
N ALA A 70 27.12 -8.66 -0.77
CA ALA A 70 27.66 -9.84 -1.45
C ALA A 70 26.59 -10.95 -1.48
N GLY A 71 26.26 -11.45 -2.66
CA GLY A 71 25.31 -12.58 -2.81
C GLY A 71 25.78 -13.85 -2.08
N SER A 72 27.09 -14.01 -1.91
CA SER A 72 27.71 -15.13 -1.19
C SER A 72 27.37 -15.20 0.31
N ILE A 73 26.77 -14.15 0.88
CA ILE A 73 26.26 -14.20 2.26
C ILE A 73 25.18 -15.29 2.42
N ILE A 74 24.41 -15.54 1.35
CA ILE A 74 23.36 -16.57 1.32
C ILE A 74 23.95 -17.98 1.25
N ASP A 75 25.08 -18.16 0.57
CA ASP A 75 25.70 -19.47 0.37
C ASP A 75 26.21 -20.08 1.71
N ASN A 76 26.41 -19.24 2.73
CA ASN A 76 26.77 -19.70 4.08
C ASN A 76 25.59 -20.29 4.86
N ALA A 77 24.36 -20.14 4.37
CA ALA A 77 23.17 -20.65 5.05
C ALA A 77 23.08 -22.17 4.91
N GLN A 78 22.87 -22.87 6.04
CA GLN A 78 22.80 -24.33 6.08
C GLN A 78 21.49 -24.91 5.54
N SER A 79 20.49 -24.07 5.26
CA SER A 79 19.21 -24.47 4.70
C SER A 79 18.54 -23.33 3.95
N LEU A 80 17.63 -23.67 3.03
CA LEU A 80 16.82 -22.69 2.28
C LEU A 80 15.95 -21.81 3.21
N GLU A 81 15.52 -22.37 4.34
CA GLU A 81 14.76 -21.64 5.35
C GLU A 81 15.62 -20.54 5.99
N LEU A 82 16.82 -20.89 6.45
CA LEU A 82 17.77 -19.95 7.04
C LEU A 82 18.21 -18.88 6.03
N ALA A 83 18.46 -19.28 4.79
CA ALA A 83 18.76 -18.38 3.67
C ALA A 83 17.63 -17.35 3.45
N THR A 84 16.38 -17.82 3.45
CA THR A 84 15.20 -16.96 3.29
C THR A 84 15.08 -15.98 4.45
N MET A 85 15.30 -16.44 5.69
CA MET A 85 15.27 -15.56 6.87
C MET A 85 16.35 -14.49 6.82
N LEU A 86 17.56 -14.84 6.42
CA LEU A 86 18.67 -13.90 6.27
C LEU A 86 18.36 -12.82 5.23
N ALA A 87 17.85 -13.23 4.06
CA ALA A 87 17.37 -12.29 3.04
C ALA A 87 16.24 -11.38 3.56
N GLY A 88 15.31 -11.93 4.35
CA GLY A 88 14.26 -11.15 5.00
C GLY A 88 14.78 -10.14 6.03
N GLN A 89 15.84 -10.47 6.77
CA GLN A 89 16.50 -9.54 7.68
C GLN A 89 17.16 -8.38 6.93
N ILE A 90 17.82 -8.66 5.81
CA ILE A 90 18.40 -7.63 4.92
C ILE A 90 17.29 -6.70 4.40
N ALA A 91 16.21 -7.27 3.85
CA ALA A 91 15.06 -6.50 3.35
C ALA A 91 14.46 -5.59 4.42
N ARG A 92 14.27 -6.13 5.64
CA ARG A 92 13.71 -5.36 6.76
C ARG A 92 14.63 -4.24 7.20
N THR A 93 15.93 -4.51 7.26
CA THR A 93 16.94 -3.50 7.60
C THR A 93 16.91 -2.38 6.57
N ALA A 94 16.93 -2.72 5.29
CA ALA A 94 16.87 -1.76 4.19
C ALA A 94 15.57 -0.90 4.23
N THR A 95 14.43 -1.51 4.55
CA THR A 95 13.16 -0.80 4.71
C THR A 95 13.17 0.16 5.92
N VAL A 96 13.68 -0.28 7.07
CA VAL A 96 13.73 0.53 8.30
C VAL A 96 14.63 1.77 8.12
N PHE A 97 15.77 1.59 7.47
CA PHE A 97 16.72 2.68 7.21
C PHE A 97 16.37 3.52 5.98
N ARG A 98 15.26 3.22 5.29
CA ARG A 98 14.82 3.89 4.06
C ARG A 98 15.93 3.95 3.00
N ILE A 99 16.54 2.79 2.75
CA ILE A 99 17.43 2.59 1.62
C ILE A 99 16.59 2.61 0.34
N ASP A 100 17.13 3.18 -0.74
CA ASP A 100 16.44 3.30 -2.03
C ASP A 100 16.82 2.18 -3.00
N GLU A 101 18.01 1.60 -2.86
CA GLU A 101 18.54 0.59 -3.76
C GLU A 101 19.42 -0.42 -3.02
N VAL A 102 19.20 -1.71 -3.27
CA VAL A 102 20.08 -2.81 -2.82
C VAL A 102 20.81 -3.42 -4.00
N VAL A 103 22.11 -3.15 -4.10
CA VAL A 103 22.98 -3.71 -5.14
C VAL A 103 23.55 -5.04 -4.66
N VAL A 104 23.09 -6.14 -5.26
CA VAL A 104 23.65 -7.47 -4.97
C VAL A 104 24.73 -7.81 -5.97
N PHE A 105 25.97 -8.00 -5.50
CA PHE A 105 27.07 -8.42 -6.36
C PHE A 105 27.35 -9.92 -6.18
N ASP A 106 27.50 -10.61 -7.30
CA ASP A 106 27.93 -12.00 -7.32
C ASP A 106 29.46 -12.04 -7.33
N SER A 107 30.04 -12.62 -6.28
CA SER A 107 31.49 -12.80 -6.17
C SER A 107 31.96 -14.13 -6.73
N THR A 108 31.03 -15.02 -7.11
CA THR A 108 31.39 -16.30 -7.72
C THR A 108 31.69 -16.06 -9.20
N PRO A 109 32.85 -16.51 -9.72
CA PRO A 109 33.13 -16.40 -11.14
C PRO A 109 32.07 -17.20 -11.89
N ALA A 110 31.44 -16.57 -12.89
CA ALA A 110 30.56 -17.27 -13.81
C ALA A 110 31.36 -18.45 -14.38
N SER A 111 30.99 -19.68 -14.00
CA SER A 111 31.62 -20.87 -14.55
C SER A 111 31.46 -20.80 -16.07
N GLU A 112 32.56 -20.55 -16.80
CA GLU A 112 32.57 -20.37 -18.26
C GLU A 112 32.28 -21.68 -19.03
N ASN A 113 31.73 -22.69 -18.37
CA ASN A 113 31.33 -23.93 -18.98
C ASN A 113 29.80 -24.01 -19.00
N GLY A 114 29.23 -23.94 -20.21
CA GLY A 114 27.83 -24.24 -20.51
C GLY A 114 27.46 -25.71 -20.26
N GLY A 115 27.65 -26.17 -19.03
CA GLY A 115 27.28 -27.50 -18.56
C GLY A 115 25.89 -27.46 -17.93
N THR A 116 24.91 -27.99 -18.63
CA THR A 116 23.68 -28.55 -18.06
C THR A 116 24.03 -29.55 -16.95
N GLY A 117 23.74 -29.21 -15.69
CA GLY A 117 23.84 -30.12 -14.57
C GLY A 117 23.65 -29.38 -13.25
N ASP A 118 22.46 -29.55 -12.67
CA ASP A 118 21.97 -29.03 -11.38
C ASP A 118 21.57 -27.54 -11.34
N GLY A 119 20.26 -27.30 -11.43
CA GLY A 119 19.59 -26.00 -11.40
C GLY A 119 19.61 -25.31 -10.02
N GLU A 120 20.79 -25.19 -9.42
CA GLU A 120 21.05 -24.41 -8.22
C GLU A 120 21.23 -22.93 -8.64
N GLU A 121 20.27 -22.08 -8.25
CA GLU A 121 20.35 -20.65 -8.48
C GLU A 121 21.46 -20.04 -7.59
N SER A 122 22.36 -19.22 -8.16
CA SER A 122 23.39 -18.48 -7.39
C SER A 122 22.77 -17.75 -6.19
N GLY A 123 23.47 -17.71 -5.05
CA GLY A 123 23.04 -16.99 -3.85
C GLY A 123 22.69 -15.53 -4.12
N ALA A 124 23.36 -14.88 -5.09
CA ALA A 124 23.02 -13.53 -5.55
C ALA A 124 21.62 -13.46 -6.18
N ARG A 125 21.31 -14.36 -7.11
CA ARG A 125 20.00 -14.42 -7.77
C ARG A 125 18.89 -14.80 -6.80
N PHE A 126 19.17 -15.72 -5.88
CA PHE A 126 18.26 -16.06 -4.79
C PHE A 126 17.94 -14.82 -3.94
N LEU A 127 18.96 -14.08 -3.51
CA LEU A 127 18.80 -12.88 -2.68
C LEU A 127 17.95 -11.83 -3.40
N VAL A 128 18.32 -11.48 -4.64
CA VAL A 128 17.57 -10.50 -5.45
C VAL A 128 16.10 -10.88 -5.55
N ARG A 129 15.80 -12.14 -5.88
CA ARG A 129 14.41 -12.60 -6.01
C ARG A 129 13.61 -12.46 -4.71
N ILE A 130 14.22 -12.75 -3.56
CA ILE A 130 13.55 -12.60 -2.27
C ILE A 130 13.33 -11.12 -1.95
N LEU A 131 14.32 -10.26 -2.19
CA LEU A 131 14.21 -8.82 -1.99
C LEU A 131 13.09 -8.22 -2.84
N GLU A 132 13.06 -8.52 -4.15
CA GLU A 132 12.02 -8.08 -5.09
C GLU A 132 10.62 -8.55 -4.66
N TYR A 133 10.51 -9.82 -4.22
CA TYR A 133 9.24 -10.38 -3.74
C TYR A 133 8.75 -9.65 -2.47
N LEU A 134 9.66 -9.35 -1.55
CA LEU A 134 9.33 -8.70 -0.29
C LEU A 134 8.96 -7.23 -0.50
N GLU A 135 9.70 -6.52 -1.34
CA GLU A 135 9.42 -5.13 -1.72
C GLU A 135 8.05 -5.04 -2.41
N THR A 136 7.70 -5.97 -3.28
CA THR A 136 6.41 -5.92 -3.99
C THR A 136 5.20 -6.00 -3.03
N PRO A 137 4.21 -5.10 -3.15
CA PRO A 137 2.99 -5.14 -2.34
C PRO A 137 2.23 -6.45 -2.44
N GLN A 138 1.64 -6.88 -1.32
CA GLN A 138 0.99 -8.18 -1.17
C GLN A 138 -0.06 -8.49 -2.26
N TYR A 139 -0.83 -7.48 -2.69
CA TYR A 139 -1.89 -7.65 -3.69
C TYR A 139 -1.36 -7.86 -5.13
N LEU A 140 -0.10 -7.51 -5.41
CA LEU A 140 0.51 -7.67 -6.73
C LEU A 140 1.32 -8.96 -6.87
N ARG A 141 1.80 -9.53 -5.75
CA ARG A 141 2.70 -10.70 -5.75
C ARG A 141 2.18 -11.86 -6.58
N ARG A 142 0.89 -12.17 -6.48
CA ARG A 142 0.27 -13.28 -7.23
C ARG A 142 0.28 -13.08 -8.76
N ARG A 143 0.32 -11.83 -9.23
CA ARG A 143 0.34 -11.50 -10.66
C ARG A 143 1.77 -11.38 -11.20
N LEU A 144 2.69 -10.85 -10.40
CA LEU A 144 4.06 -10.57 -10.82
C LEU A 144 5.00 -11.77 -10.64
N PHE A 145 4.78 -12.60 -9.62
CA PHE A 145 5.69 -13.69 -9.27
C PHE A 145 5.02 -15.05 -9.51
N PRO A 146 5.52 -15.86 -10.45
CA PRO A 146 5.10 -17.24 -10.57
C PRO A 146 5.56 -18.05 -9.36
N MET A 147 4.94 -19.23 -9.14
CA MET A 147 5.36 -20.12 -8.06
C MET A 147 6.79 -20.61 -8.33
N HIS A 148 7.70 -20.32 -7.41
CA HIS A 148 9.10 -20.70 -7.51
C HIS A 148 9.56 -21.42 -6.24
N LYS A 149 10.43 -22.44 -6.38
CA LYS A 149 10.97 -23.24 -5.25
C LYS A 149 11.60 -22.33 -4.17
N ASN A 150 12.31 -21.30 -4.61
CA ASN A 150 13.02 -20.37 -3.74
C ASN A 150 12.09 -19.49 -2.91
N LEU A 151 10.83 -19.32 -3.33
CA LEU A 151 9.81 -18.57 -2.59
C LEU A 151 9.03 -19.45 -1.60
N LYS A 152 9.43 -20.72 -1.39
CA LYS A 152 8.68 -21.66 -0.55
C LYS A 152 8.51 -21.18 0.90
N PHE A 153 9.54 -20.53 1.46
CA PHE A 153 9.57 -20.15 2.88
C PHE A 153 9.30 -18.66 3.15
N VAL A 154 8.97 -17.87 2.12
CA VAL A 154 8.74 -16.41 2.29
C VAL A 154 7.54 -16.09 3.18
N GLY A 155 6.60 -17.01 3.32
CA GLY A 155 5.45 -16.86 4.22
C GLY A 155 5.82 -16.88 5.71
N LEU A 156 7.03 -17.31 6.07
CA LEU A 156 7.55 -17.28 7.44
C LEU A 156 8.14 -15.91 7.80
N LEU A 157 8.41 -15.06 6.81
CA LEU A 157 9.08 -13.79 7.02
C LEU A 157 8.14 -12.77 7.68
N PRO A 158 8.67 -11.94 8.60
CA PRO A 158 7.88 -10.84 9.15
C PRO A 158 7.51 -9.85 8.03
N PRO A 159 6.37 -9.15 8.14
CA PRO A 159 6.00 -8.12 7.18
C PRO A 159 7.03 -6.98 7.18
N LEU A 160 7.29 -6.41 6.00
CA LEU A 160 8.15 -5.22 5.87
C LEU A 160 7.44 -3.94 6.31
N ASP A 161 6.10 -3.90 6.20
CA ASP A 161 5.26 -2.73 6.50
C ASP A 161 5.77 -1.43 5.84
N ALA A 162 6.26 -1.53 4.60
CA ALA A 162 6.71 -0.39 3.83
C ALA A 162 5.52 0.52 3.43
N PRO A 163 5.72 1.83 3.19
CA PRO A 163 4.62 2.76 2.91
C PRO A 163 3.74 2.39 1.70
N HIS A 164 4.28 1.66 0.72
CA HIS A 164 3.57 1.17 -0.47
C HIS A 164 2.79 -0.13 -0.21
N HIS A 165 2.93 -0.77 0.94
CA HIS A 165 2.20 -1.98 1.37
C HIS A 165 0.82 -1.64 1.92
N VAL A 166 0.06 -0.86 1.15
CA VAL A 166 -1.22 -0.31 1.59
C VAL A 166 -2.31 -1.37 1.53
N ARG A 167 -3.15 -1.42 2.57
CA ARG A 167 -4.27 -2.37 2.64
C ARG A 167 -5.37 -2.03 1.62
N LYS A 168 -6.21 -3.01 1.30
CA LYS A 168 -7.31 -2.88 0.31
C LYS A 168 -8.33 -1.77 0.61
N HIS A 169 -8.56 -1.46 1.89
CA HIS A 169 -9.57 -0.49 2.32
C HIS A 169 -9.00 0.89 2.61
N GLU A 170 -7.68 1.02 2.62
CA GLU A 170 -6.99 2.27 2.93
C GLU A 170 -6.81 3.09 1.65
N TRP A 171 -6.83 4.41 1.76
CA TRP A 171 -6.58 5.28 0.62
C TRP A 171 -5.17 5.83 0.69
N SER A 172 -4.46 5.84 -0.43
CA SER A 172 -3.12 6.43 -0.56
C SER A 172 -3.08 7.31 -1.79
N GLU A 173 -2.31 8.41 -1.75
CA GLU A 173 -2.13 9.31 -2.89
C GLU A 173 -1.43 8.62 -4.06
N PHE A 174 -0.51 7.72 -3.76
CA PHE A 174 0.18 6.89 -4.73
C PHE A 174 -0.03 5.41 -4.40
N ARG A 175 -0.28 4.61 -5.43
CA ARG A 175 -0.39 3.16 -5.31
C ARG A 175 0.35 2.48 -6.44
N GLU A 176 0.99 1.38 -6.09
CA GLU A 176 1.51 0.45 -7.07
C GLU A 176 0.37 -0.31 -7.73
N GLY A 177 0.55 -0.67 -8.99
CA GLY A 177 -0.42 -1.44 -9.73
C GLY A 177 0.20 -2.25 -10.85
N VAL A 178 -0.58 -3.19 -11.38
CA VAL A 178 -0.19 -3.98 -12.55
C VAL A 178 -1.18 -3.76 -13.68
N THR A 179 -0.66 -3.50 -14.87
CA THR A 179 -1.45 -3.32 -16.08
C THR A 179 -2.14 -4.63 -16.48
N LEU A 180 -3.41 -4.53 -16.82
CA LEU A 180 -4.25 -5.66 -17.21
C LEU A 180 -4.41 -5.73 -18.72
N GLU A 181 -4.64 -6.94 -19.20
CA GLU A 181 -5.11 -7.16 -20.57
C GLU A 181 -6.56 -6.67 -20.70
N GLY A 182 -6.87 -6.00 -21.82
CA GLY A 182 -8.20 -5.48 -22.08
C GLY A 182 -8.23 -4.47 -23.23
N ASP A 183 -9.40 -3.86 -23.44
CA ASP A 183 -9.62 -2.87 -24.50
C ASP A 183 -8.80 -1.60 -24.27
N ARG A 184 -7.85 -1.36 -25.20
CA ARG A 184 -6.91 -0.23 -25.15
C ARG A 184 -7.47 1.06 -25.78
N SER A 185 -8.74 1.05 -26.20
CA SER A 185 -9.37 2.15 -26.94
C SER A 185 -9.56 3.42 -26.10
N LYS A 186 -9.69 3.28 -24.77
CA LYS A 186 -9.90 4.38 -23.82
C LYS A 186 -8.77 4.53 -22.79
N GLY A 187 -7.69 3.74 -22.91
CA GLY A 187 -6.60 3.67 -21.95
C GLY A 187 -6.29 2.24 -21.49
N THR A 188 -5.51 2.12 -20.42
CA THR A 188 -5.13 0.82 -19.83
C THR A 188 -5.79 0.62 -18.48
N LEU A 189 -6.39 -0.55 -18.23
CA LEU A 189 -6.88 -0.92 -16.90
C LEU A 189 -5.72 -1.38 -16.02
N VAL A 190 -5.68 -0.91 -14.78
CA VAL A 190 -4.63 -1.22 -13.81
C VAL A 190 -5.28 -1.75 -12.52
N ASP A 191 -4.78 -2.89 -12.04
CA ASP A 191 -5.11 -3.41 -10.71
C ASP A 191 -4.21 -2.74 -9.67
N VAL A 192 -4.79 -1.87 -8.84
CA VAL A 192 -4.11 -1.13 -7.76
C VAL A 192 -4.40 -1.72 -6.35
N GLY A 193 -4.93 -2.95 -6.30
CA GLY A 193 -5.22 -3.63 -5.03
C GLY A 193 -6.48 -3.15 -4.31
N LEU A 194 -7.33 -2.36 -4.97
CA LEU A 194 -8.62 -1.90 -4.45
C LEU A 194 -9.76 -2.82 -4.90
N ASN A 195 -11.02 -2.48 -4.54
CA ASN A 195 -12.19 -3.25 -4.95
C ASN A 195 -12.49 -3.16 -6.47
N LYS A 196 -12.01 -2.11 -7.12
CA LYS A 196 -12.21 -1.86 -8.55
C LYS A 196 -10.88 -1.47 -9.19
N ASN A 197 -10.71 -1.89 -10.44
CA ASN A 197 -9.57 -1.49 -11.26
C ASN A 197 -9.71 -0.04 -11.67
N VAL A 198 -8.57 0.59 -11.93
CA VAL A 198 -8.48 2.00 -12.30
C VAL A 198 -8.13 2.11 -13.78
N LEU A 199 -8.75 3.07 -14.48
CA LEU A 199 -8.41 3.36 -15.86
C LEU A 199 -7.30 4.43 -15.90
N VAL A 200 -6.23 4.13 -16.62
CA VAL A 200 -5.10 5.03 -16.86
C VAL A 200 -5.12 5.53 -18.30
N GLU A 201 -4.83 6.81 -18.50
CA GLU A 201 -4.82 7.45 -19.83
C GLU A 201 -3.75 6.85 -20.75
N GLN A 202 -2.58 6.49 -20.20
CA GLN A 202 -1.47 5.92 -20.98
C GLN A 202 -1.78 4.50 -21.46
N ILE A 203 -1.38 4.20 -22.69
CA ILE A 203 -1.47 2.88 -23.30
C ILE A 203 -0.19 2.09 -22.99
N LEU A 204 -0.27 1.12 -22.09
CA LEU A 204 0.88 0.36 -21.56
C LEU A 204 0.71 -1.13 -21.82
N GLU A 205 1.81 -1.84 -22.05
CA GLU A 205 1.79 -3.30 -22.19
C GLU A 205 1.25 -3.97 -20.91
N PRO A 206 0.47 -5.05 -21.04
CA PRO A 206 -0.04 -5.79 -19.90
C PRO A 206 1.08 -6.44 -19.09
N GLY A 207 0.82 -6.69 -17.80
CA GLY A 207 1.78 -7.34 -16.90
C GLY A 207 2.91 -6.45 -16.38
N LYS A 208 2.91 -5.15 -16.71
CA LYS A 208 3.90 -4.19 -16.22
C LYS A 208 3.47 -3.61 -14.88
N ARG A 209 4.42 -3.53 -13.94
CA ARG A 209 4.27 -2.80 -12.68
C ARG A 209 4.36 -1.29 -12.95
N VAL A 210 3.44 -0.53 -12.38
CA VAL A 210 3.32 0.92 -12.57
C VAL A 210 2.89 1.61 -11.28
N THR A 211 3.38 2.83 -11.07
CA THR A 211 2.93 3.69 -9.97
C THR A 211 1.82 4.62 -10.48
N VAL A 212 0.65 4.58 -9.83
CA VAL A 212 -0.53 5.35 -10.21
C VAL A 212 -0.77 6.46 -9.20
N ALA A 213 -0.96 7.70 -9.69
CA ALA A 213 -1.40 8.83 -8.89
C ALA A 213 -2.92 8.76 -8.67
N MET A 214 -3.31 8.44 -7.45
CA MET A 214 -4.69 8.30 -7.01
C MET A 214 -5.28 9.64 -6.52
N GLY A 215 -4.49 10.65 -6.17
CA GLY A 215 -5.01 11.96 -5.77
C GLY A 215 -6.04 11.94 -4.62
N THR A 216 -6.86 12.99 -4.52
CA THR A 216 -7.81 13.17 -3.41
C THR A 216 -9.20 12.58 -3.67
N ASN A 217 -9.61 12.46 -4.94
CA ASN A 217 -10.91 11.92 -5.30
C ASN A 217 -10.92 10.40 -5.14
N ARG A 218 -11.82 9.88 -4.31
CA ARG A 218 -11.96 8.45 -4.02
C ARG A 218 -12.85 7.69 -5.00
N ASP A 219 -13.33 8.35 -6.05
CA ASP A 219 -14.07 7.67 -7.11
C ASP A 219 -13.18 6.71 -7.90
N LEU A 220 -13.63 5.45 -7.95
CA LEU A 220 -13.01 4.35 -8.68
C LEU A 220 -13.82 3.98 -9.94
N THR A 221 -14.70 4.87 -10.39
CA THR A 221 -15.43 4.71 -11.63
C THR A 221 -14.49 4.95 -12.81
N THR A 222 -14.71 4.24 -13.93
CA THR A 222 -13.92 4.42 -15.16
C THR A 222 -14.06 5.81 -15.79
N ALA A 223 -14.97 6.64 -15.28
CA ALA A 223 -15.07 8.06 -15.59
C ALA A 223 -13.90 8.88 -15.02
N CYS A 224 -13.29 8.44 -13.92
CA CYS A 224 -12.14 9.09 -13.31
C CYS A 224 -10.84 8.46 -13.84
N VAL A 225 -10.32 9.04 -14.92
CA VAL A 225 -9.05 8.61 -15.53
C VAL A 225 -7.89 9.06 -14.64
N ARG A 226 -6.94 8.14 -14.38
CA ARG A 226 -5.74 8.42 -13.59
C ARG A 226 -4.51 8.47 -14.49
N LYS A 227 -3.43 8.99 -13.91
CA LYS A 227 -2.13 9.11 -14.57
C LYS A 227 -1.10 8.22 -13.90
N VAL A 228 -0.32 7.51 -14.71
CA VAL A 228 0.90 6.84 -14.25
C VAL A 228 1.99 7.88 -14.11
N VAL A 229 2.67 7.82 -12.98
CA VAL A 229 3.78 8.70 -12.64
C VAL A 229 5.08 7.88 -12.60
N PRO A 230 6.24 8.53 -12.84
CA PRO A 230 7.52 7.89 -12.58
C PRO A 230 7.62 7.40 -11.13
N PRO A 231 8.32 6.28 -10.88
CA PRO A 231 8.45 5.70 -9.53
C PRO A 231 9.16 6.62 -8.53
N SER A 232 9.97 7.58 -9.00
CA SER A 232 10.66 8.59 -8.18
C SER A 232 9.76 9.73 -7.70
N THR A 233 8.59 9.92 -8.32
CA THR A 233 7.69 11.06 -8.02
C THR A 233 7.24 11.10 -6.54
N PRO A 234 6.88 9.96 -5.91
CA PRO A 234 6.34 9.99 -4.55
C PRO A 234 7.38 10.26 -3.47
N GLN A 235 8.67 9.99 -3.76
CA GLN A 235 9.79 10.37 -2.90
C GLN A 235 9.96 11.90 -2.87
N GLY A 236 9.87 12.56 -4.03
CA GLY A 236 10.02 14.01 -4.15
C GLY A 236 8.86 14.81 -3.57
N ARG A 237 7.62 14.28 -3.66
CA ARG A 237 6.42 15.01 -3.23
C ARG A 237 6.09 14.84 -1.74
N ASP A 238 6.11 13.61 -1.25
CA ASP A 238 5.64 13.27 0.10
C ASP A 238 6.73 12.62 0.96
N GLY A 239 7.93 12.36 0.41
CA GLY A 239 8.97 11.61 1.09
C GLY A 239 8.62 10.13 1.31
N ILE A 240 7.69 9.61 0.51
CA ILE A 240 7.20 8.23 0.60
C ILE A 240 8.11 7.35 -0.25
N LEU A 241 8.80 6.40 0.39
CA LEU A 241 9.58 5.38 -0.28
C LEU A 241 8.64 4.30 -0.84
N LEU A 242 8.61 4.17 -2.17
CA LEU A 242 7.77 3.18 -2.85
C LEU A 242 8.48 1.86 -3.15
N GLY A 243 9.75 1.70 -2.76
CA GLY A 243 10.49 0.45 -2.99
C GLY A 243 11.98 0.55 -2.66
N LEU A 244 12.64 -0.61 -2.76
CA LEU A 244 14.08 -0.89 -2.70
C LEU A 244 14.58 -1.39 -4.06
#